data_AF-A0A1Z9UKL5-F1
#
_entry.id   AF-A0A1Z9UKL5-F1
#
_cell.length_a   1.000
_cell.length_b   1.000
_cell.length_c   1.000
_cell.angle_alpha   90.00
_cell.angle_beta   90.00
_cell.angle_gamma   90.00
#
_symmetry.space_group_name_H-M   'P 1'
#
loop_
_entity.id
_entity.type
_entity.pdbx_description
1 polymer ?
#
loop_
_entity_poly.entity_id
_entity_poly.type
_entity_poly.pdbx_seq_one_letter_code
_entity_poly.pdbx_strand_id
1 'polypeptide(L)'
;MAVTPKKLIGTYLKIKDRRSELAAKFKEEDSVLIEKQNKIKDALLEHCEEHDLTQCKADTGLAYRTVKTRYWTSDWSSMYEFIKENNVLEFFDKRLNQGNVRQFLEENPDLVPKGLNVDSEYVITVRKQ
;
A
#
# COMPACT_ATOMS: atom_id res chain seq x y z
N MET A 1 -26.82 10.44 -32.36
CA MET A 1 -25.69 9.56 -32.76
C MET A 1 -25.44 8.55 -31.64
N ALA A 2 -25.64 7.26 -31.90
CA ALA A 2 -25.39 6.21 -30.90
C ALA A 2 -23.87 6.09 -30.62
N VAL A 3 -23.51 6.02 -29.34
CA VAL A 3 -22.12 5.87 -28.91
C VAL A 3 -21.73 4.40 -29.05
N THR A 4 -20.70 4.10 -29.86
CA THR A 4 -20.28 2.70 -30.13
C THR A 4 -19.24 2.21 -29.11
N PRO A 5 -19.16 0.88 -28.82
CA PRO A 5 -18.14 0.32 -27.93
C PRO A 5 -16.71 0.69 -28.35
N LYS A 6 -16.41 0.71 -29.65
CA LYS A 6 -15.12 1.14 -30.19
C LYS A 6 -14.78 2.58 -29.77
N LYS A 7 -15.75 3.49 -29.82
CA LYS A 7 -15.57 4.89 -29.39
C LYS A 7 -15.37 4.99 -27.89
N LEU A 8 -16.13 4.22 -27.08
CA LEU A 8 -15.99 4.18 -25.63
C LEU A 8 -14.61 3.66 -25.20
N ILE A 9 -14.18 2.53 -25.75
CA ILE A 9 -12.86 1.92 -25.48
C ILE A 9 -11.76 2.90 -25.88
N GLY A 10 -11.84 3.49 -27.08
CA GLY A 10 -10.86 4.46 -27.55
C GLY A 10 -10.75 5.69 -26.64
N THR A 11 -11.88 6.27 -26.23
CA THR A 11 -11.90 7.40 -25.29
C THR A 11 -11.37 7.00 -23.91
N TYR A 12 -11.77 5.84 -23.38
CA TYR A 12 -11.27 5.32 -22.10
C TYR A 12 -9.75 5.17 -22.10
N LEU A 13 -9.18 4.59 -23.16
CA LEU A 13 -7.73 4.41 -23.28
C LEU A 13 -6.99 5.75 -23.34
N LYS A 14 -7.53 6.75 -24.06
CA LYS A 14 -6.95 8.11 -24.06
C LYS A 14 -6.95 8.74 -22.66
N ILE A 15 -8.05 8.60 -21.92
CA ILE A 15 -8.13 9.08 -20.53
C ILE A 15 -7.12 8.34 -19.65
N LYS A 16 -7.03 7.02 -19.77
CA LYS A 16 -6.08 6.19 -19.02
C LYS A 16 -4.64 6.61 -19.29
N ASP A 17 -4.27 6.81 -20.55
CA ASP A 17 -2.94 7.26 -20.95
C ASP A 17 -2.63 8.64 -20.33
N ARG A 18 -3.55 9.60 -20.45
CA ARG A 18 -3.38 10.93 -19.85
C ARG A 18 -3.25 10.88 -18.32
N ARG A 19 -4.03 10.03 -17.64
CA ARG A 19 -3.92 9.82 -16.19
C ARG A 19 -2.56 9.23 -15.82
N SER A 20 -2.05 8.31 -16.63
CA SER A 20 -0.72 7.71 -16.42
C SER A 20 0.40 8.74 -16.56
N GLU A 21 0.33 9.60 -17.58
CA GLU A 21 1.29 10.70 -17.76
C GLU A 21 1.29 11.67 -16.57
N LEU A 22 0.11 12.08 -16.11
CA LEU A 22 -0.03 12.97 -14.96
C LEU A 22 0.52 12.34 -13.68
N ALA A 23 0.22 11.07 -13.45
CA ALA A 23 0.74 10.33 -12.30
C ALA A 23 2.27 10.18 -12.36
N ALA A 24 2.83 9.94 -13.55
CA ALA A 24 4.28 9.85 -13.75
C ALA A 24 4.96 11.19 -13.45
N LYS A 25 4.43 12.29 -14.00
CA LYS A 25 4.95 13.64 -13.77
C LYS A 25 4.87 14.03 -12.29
N PHE A 26 3.73 13.78 -11.65
CA PHE A 26 3.57 14.02 -10.21
C PHE A 26 4.62 13.24 -9.40
N LYS A 27 4.78 11.94 -9.69
CA LYS A 27 5.75 11.09 -8.99
C LYS A 27 7.18 11.59 -9.16
N GLU A 28 7.54 12.04 -10.35
CA GLU A 28 8.87 12.60 -10.63
C GLU A 28 9.09 13.88 -9.82
N GLU A 29 8.20 14.87 -9.92
CA GLU A 29 8.31 16.14 -9.20
C GLU A 29 8.29 15.95 -7.67
N ASP A 30 7.40 15.09 -7.17
CA ASP A 30 7.28 14.77 -5.74
C ASP A 30 8.53 14.04 -5.21
N SER A 31 9.11 13.12 -5.99
CA SER A 31 10.32 12.41 -5.58
C SER A 31 11.50 13.35 -5.31
N VAL A 32 11.68 14.38 -6.13
CA VAL A 32 12.72 15.41 -5.93
C VAL A 32 12.48 16.20 -4.65
N LEU A 33 11.22 16.50 -4.32
CA LEU A 33 10.87 17.20 -3.07
C LEU A 33 11.09 16.29 -1.85
N ILE A 34 10.71 15.01 -1.94
CA ILE A 34 10.95 14.01 -0.89
C ILE A 34 12.45 13.88 -0.63
N GLU A 35 13.29 13.80 -1.67
CA GLU A 35 14.75 13.73 -1.51
C GLU A 35 15.32 14.95 -0.78
N LYS A 36 14.85 16.15 -1.14
CA LYS A 36 15.25 17.39 -0.43
C LYS A 36 14.81 17.39 1.02
N GLN A 37 13.58 16.95 1.31
CA GLN A 37 13.09 16.83 2.68
C GLN A 37 13.89 15.81 3.49
N ASN A 38 14.26 14.68 2.89
CA ASN A 38 15.05 13.65 3.56
C ASN A 38 16.43 14.17 3.93
N LYS A 39 17.13 14.88 3.02
CA LYS A 39 18.41 15.52 3.35
C LYS A 39 18.32 16.48 4.54
N ILE A 40 17.24 17.25 4.63
CA ILE A 40 17.00 18.16 5.78
C ILE A 40 16.74 17.36 7.06
N LYS A 41 15.95 16.28 6.98
CA LYS A 41 15.69 15.40 8.13
C LYS A 41 16.96 14.73 8.63
N ASP A 42 17.82 14.28 7.73
CA ASP A 42 19.09 13.64 8.07
C ASP A 42 20.00 14.63 8.81
N ALA A 43 20.11 15.88 8.32
CA ALA A 43 20.86 16.94 9.01
C ALA A 43 20.27 17.29 10.40
N LEU A 44 18.93 17.29 10.54
CA LEU A 44 18.28 17.48 11.84
C LEU A 44 18.54 16.30 12.79
N LEU A 45 18.56 15.07 12.28
CA LEU A 45 18.90 13.89 13.07
C LEU A 45 20.34 13.95 13.57
N GLU A 46 21.30 14.28 12.69
CA GLU A 46 22.71 14.47 13.04
C GLU A 46 22.88 15.56 14.09
N HIS A 47 22.24 16.71 13.92
CA HIS A 47 22.27 17.78 14.92
C HIS A 47 21.70 17.34 16.28
N CYS A 48 20.51 16.71 16.30
CA CYS A 48 19.94 16.25 17.55
C CYS A 48 20.79 15.06 18.14
N GLU A 49 21.58 14.32 17.34
CA GLU A 49 22.54 13.31 17.80
C GLU A 49 23.79 13.90 18.45
N GLU A 50 24.43 14.88 17.82
CA GLU A 50 25.63 15.57 18.32
C GLU A 50 25.39 16.26 19.68
N HIS A 51 24.17 16.73 19.91
CA HIS A 51 23.78 17.47 21.11
C HIS A 51 22.96 16.65 22.13
N ASP A 52 22.77 15.34 21.90
CA ASP A 52 21.95 14.45 22.72
C ASP A 52 20.52 14.99 22.98
N LEU A 53 19.90 15.54 21.93
CA LEU A 53 18.57 16.14 21.95
C LEU A 53 17.50 15.16 21.45
N THR A 54 16.34 15.18 22.09
CA THR A 54 15.13 14.44 21.66
C THR A 54 14.19 15.30 20.82
N GLN A 55 14.37 16.62 20.84
CA GLN A 55 13.61 17.59 20.08
C GLN A 55 14.45 18.82 19.75
N CYS A 56 14.16 19.43 18.60
CA CYS A 56 14.84 20.61 18.11
C CYS A 56 13.75 21.65 17.77
N LYS A 57 13.66 22.73 18.59
CA LYS A 57 12.59 23.76 18.50
C LYS A 57 13.07 24.99 17.73
N ALA A 58 12.22 25.55 16.90
CA ALA A 58 12.42 26.83 16.22
C ALA A 58 11.12 27.65 16.23
N ASP A 59 11.21 28.96 15.99
CA ASP A 59 10.02 29.83 15.91
C ASP A 59 9.05 29.41 14.80
N THR A 60 9.57 28.72 13.78
CA THR A 60 8.81 28.24 12.62
C THR A 60 8.27 26.81 12.77
N GLY A 61 8.67 26.07 13.81
CA GLY A 61 8.24 24.69 13.99
C GLY A 61 9.06 23.84 14.97
N LEU A 62 8.73 22.56 15.03
CA LEU A 62 9.29 21.62 15.99
C LEU A 62 9.63 20.29 15.33
N ALA A 63 10.86 19.83 15.51
CA ALA A 63 11.31 18.51 15.10
C ALA A 63 11.47 17.60 16.33
N TYR A 64 11.08 16.32 16.20
CA TYR A 64 11.25 15.29 17.22
C TYR A 64 12.10 14.15 16.67
N ARG A 65 13.05 13.66 17.47
CA ARG A 65 13.79 12.44 17.22
C ARG A 65 13.03 11.26 17.84
N THR A 66 12.55 10.34 17.01
CA THR A 66 11.77 9.18 17.45
C THR A 66 12.29 7.90 16.80
N VAL A 67 12.19 6.78 17.53
CA VAL A 67 12.53 5.45 17.00
C VAL A 67 11.32 4.90 16.26
N LYS A 68 11.49 4.63 14.95
CA LYS A 68 10.48 3.95 14.15
C LYS A 68 10.82 2.46 14.06
N THR A 69 10.10 1.64 14.81
CA THR A 69 10.23 0.18 14.74
C THR A 69 9.31 -0.38 13.67
N ARG A 70 9.86 -1.22 12.77
CA ARG A 70 9.09 -1.97 11.78
C ARG A 70 9.31 -3.46 11.99
N TYR A 71 8.24 -4.18 12.28
CA TYR A 71 8.26 -5.64 12.38
C TYR A 71 8.08 -6.25 10.99
N TRP A 72 8.94 -7.20 10.63
CA TRP A 72 8.88 -7.94 9.38
C TRP A 72 9.51 -9.31 9.58
N THR A 73 9.17 -10.26 8.72
CA THR A 73 9.80 -11.59 8.67
C THR A 73 10.07 -11.98 7.22
N SER A 74 11.18 -12.66 6.97
CA SER A 74 11.45 -13.37 5.71
C SER A 74 11.09 -14.85 5.80
N ASP A 75 11.12 -15.43 7.00
CA ASP A 75 10.71 -16.81 7.26
C ASP A 75 9.25 -16.84 7.73
N TRP A 76 8.36 -16.90 6.75
CA TRP A 76 6.93 -16.97 7.01
C TRP A 76 6.50 -18.32 7.58
N SER A 77 7.23 -19.40 7.29
CA SER A 77 6.90 -20.73 7.80
C SER A 77 7.01 -20.75 9.33
N SER A 78 8.16 -20.34 9.86
CA SER A 78 8.36 -20.23 11.32
C SER A 78 7.41 -19.21 11.95
N MET A 79 7.11 -18.10 11.26
CA MET A 79 6.15 -17.11 11.76
C MET A 79 4.73 -17.69 11.87
N TYR A 80 4.27 -18.48 10.90
CA TYR A 80 2.95 -19.12 10.96
C TYR A 80 2.86 -20.14 12.09
N GLU A 81 3.91 -20.92 12.33
CA GLU A 81 3.99 -21.84 13.46
C GLU A 81 3.88 -21.08 14.78
N PHE A 82 4.72 -20.06 14.97
CA PHE A 82 4.69 -19.21 16.15
C PHE A 82 3.31 -18.59 16.41
N ILE A 83 2.68 -18.03 15.38
CA ILE A 83 1.36 -17.40 15.51
C ILE A 83 0.30 -18.41 15.93
N LYS A 84 0.32 -19.63 15.38
CA LYS A 84 -0.62 -20.70 15.73
C LYS A 84 -0.39 -21.20 17.16
N GLU A 85 0.86 -21.44 17.54
CA GLU A 85 1.23 -21.94 18.86
C GLU A 85 0.84 -20.97 19.98
N ASN A 86 1.01 -19.67 19.73
CA ASN A 86 0.72 -18.62 20.71
C ASN A 86 -0.70 -18.05 20.56
N ASN A 87 -1.47 -18.48 19.56
CA ASN A 87 -2.81 -18.01 19.25
C ASN A 87 -2.92 -16.47 19.10
N VAL A 88 -1.96 -15.87 18.37
CA VAL A 88 -1.85 -14.42 18.16
C VAL A 88 -2.19 -14.00 16.73
N LEU A 89 -3.37 -14.41 16.25
CA LEU A 89 -3.84 -14.11 14.89
C LEU A 89 -3.97 -12.61 14.63
N GLU A 90 -4.03 -11.79 15.68
CA GLU A 90 -4.05 -10.33 15.66
C GLU A 90 -2.77 -9.70 15.09
N PHE A 91 -1.70 -10.48 14.88
CA PHE A 91 -0.52 -10.02 14.14
C PHE A 91 -0.82 -9.77 12.66
N PHE A 92 -1.86 -10.40 12.12
CA PHE A 92 -2.31 -10.15 10.75
C PHE A 92 -3.27 -8.97 10.68
N ASP A 93 -3.18 -8.21 9.58
CA ASP A 93 -4.22 -7.26 9.24
C ASP A 93 -5.55 -7.98 9.04
N LYS A 94 -6.65 -7.32 9.44
CA LYS A 94 -8.03 -7.82 9.26
C LYS A 94 -8.46 -7.74 7.79
N ARG A 95 -7.77 -8.49 6.93
CA ARG A 95 -8.02 -8.56 5.49
C ARG A 95 -7.73 -9.97 4.98
N LEU A 96 -8.68 -10.50 4.22
CA LEU A 96 -8.50 -11.77 3.54
C LEU A 96 -7.76 -11.60 2.22
N ASN A 97 -6.85 -12.53 1.91
CA ASN A 97 -6.26 -12.64 0.58
C ASN A 97 -7.32 -13.19 -0.39
N GLN A 98 -7.78 -12.35 -1.31
CA GLN A 98 -8.89 -12.68 -2.21
C GLN A 98 -8.57 -13.83 -3.19
N GLY A 99 -7.32 -13.92 -3.65
CA GLY A 99 -6.89 -15.00 -4.54
C GLY A 99 -6.90 -16.35 -3.83
N ASN A 100 -6.29 -16.40 -2.64
CA ASN A 100 -6.23 -17.62 -1.85
C ASN A 100 -7.62 -18.07 -1.37
N VAL A 101 -8.48 -17.14 -0.95
CA VAL A 101 -9.86 -17.46 -0.55
C VAL A 101 -10.65 -18.02 -1.73
N ARG A 102 -10.53 -17.42 -2.92
CA ARG A 102 -11.18 -17.94 -4.12
C ARG A 102 -10.74 -19.36 -4.43
N GLN A 103 -9.42 -19.58 -4.51
CA GLN A 103 -8.86 -20.90 -4.79
C GLN A 103 -9.32 -21.94 -3.77
N PHE A 104 -9.29 -21.59 -2.48
CA PHE A 104 -9.74 -22.47 -1.41
C PHE A 104 -11.21 -22.88 -1.57
N LEU A 105 -12.10 -21.93 -1.89
CA LEU A 105 -13.53 -22.22 -2.11
C LEU A 105 -13.78 -23.03 -3.39
N GLU A 106 -12.99 -22.82 -4.45
CA GLU A 106 -13.05 -23.62 -5.68
C GLU A 106 -12.62 -25.08 -5.43
N GLU A 107 -11.59 -25.28 -4.61
CA GLU A 107 -11.10 -26.62 -4.22
C GLU A 107 -11.97 -27.28 -3.15
N ASN A 108 -12.72 -26.49 -2.37
CA ASN A 108 -13.54 -26.95 -1.24
C ASN A 108 -14.96 -26.35 -1.29
N PRO A 109 -15.81 -26.76 -2.26
CA PRO A 109 -17.12 -26.14 -2.47
C PRO A 109 -18.08 -26.29 -1.27
N ASP A 110 -17.91 -27.33 -0.46
CA ASP A 110 -18.74 -27.59 0.72
C ASP A 110 -18.25 -26.90 2.01
N LEU A 111 -17.09 -26.23 1.97
CA LEU A 111 -16.47 -25.58 3.14
C LEU A 111 -16.47 -24.07 3.01
N VAL A 112 -17.59 -23.45 3.40
CA VAL A 112 -17.74 -22.00 3.46
C VAL A 112 -17.51 -21.49 4.89
N PRO A 113 -16.52 -20.60 5.13
CA PRO A 113 -16.29 -20.03 6.46
C PRO A 113 -17.50 -19.26 6.98
N LYS A 114 -17.90 -19.52 8.23
CA LYS A 114 -18.96 -18.74 8.89
C LYS A 114 -18.52 -17.27 9.00
N GLY A 115 -19.36 -16.36 8.51
CA GLY A 115 -19.09 -14.92 8.53
C GLY A 115 -18.35 -14.37 7.31
N LEU A 116 -18.03 -15.21 6.31
CA LEU A 116 -17.59 -14.72 5.00
C LEU A 116 -18.78 -14.11 4.26
N ASN A 117 -18.69 -12.82 3.93
CA ASN A 117 -19.60 -12.15 3.02
C ASN A 117 -18.98 -12.10 1.63
N VAL A 118 -19.79 -12.35 0.60
CA VAL A 118 -19.35 -12.33 -0.80
C VAL A 118 -20.26 -11.40 -1.58
N ASP A 119 -19.68 -10.30 -2.08
CA ASP A 119 -20.32 -9.40 -3.02
C ASP A 119 -19.72 -9.62 -4.41
N SER A 120 -20.58 -9.79 -5.42
CA SER A 120 -20.16 -9.97 -6.81
C SER A 120 -20.76 -8.86 -7.67
N GLU A 121 -19.90 -8.09 -8.34
CA GLU A 121 -20.29 -7.05 -9.29
C GLU A 121 -19.74 -7.31 -10.69
N TYR A 122 -20.52 -6.97 -11.70
CA TYR A 122 -20.03 -6.97 -13.08
C TYR A 122 -19.11 -5.77 -13.30
N VAL A 123 -17.83 -6.04 -13.51
CA VAL A 123 -16.81 -5.03 -13.81
C VAL A 123 -16.35 -5.10 -15.26
N ILE A 124 -16.08 -3.96 -15.87
CA ILE A 124 -15.51 -3.87 -17.22
C ILE A 124 -14.02 -3.56 -17.11
N THR A 125 -13.18 -4.48 -17.58
CA THR A 125 -11.74 -4.24 -17.73
C THR A 125 -11.42 -3.86 -19.17
N VAL A 126 -10.91 -2.64 -19.40
CA VAL A 126 -10.46 -2.19 -20.72
C VAL A 126 -8.92 -2.21 -20.79
N ARG A 127 -8.37 -3.02 -21.70
CA ARG A 127 -6.92 -3.13 -21.97
C ARG A 127 -6.61 -2.80 -23.43
N LYS A 128 -5.39 -2.31 -23.70
CA LYS A 128 -4.85 -2.27 -25.07
C LYS A 128 -4.63 -3.73 -25.53
N GLN A 129 -4.88 -3.99 -26.81
CA GLN A 129 -4.43 -5.23 -27.44
C GLN A 129 -2.91 -5.21 -27.62
#